data_AF-A0A915I6N6-F1
#
_entry.id   AF-A0A915I6N6-F1
#
_cell.length_a   1.000
_cell.length_b   1.000
_cell.length_c   1.000
_cell.angle_alpha   90.00
_cell.angle_beta   90.00
_cell.angle_gamma   90.00
#
_symmetry.space_group_name_H-M   'P 1'
#
loop_
_entity.id
_entity.type
_entity.pdbx_description
1 polymer ?
#
loop_
_entity_poly.entity_id
_entity_poly.type
_entity_poly.pdbx_seq_one_letter_code
_entity_poly.pdbx_strand_id
1 'polypeptide(L)'
;MENKFDVVTSKCNKKWEKSCTCSINYLDLKSNVGLMTINETGRSETLCQHDPYSYVQYIIIIYIGSPIALIGIFCNSLLVALFTDQPNRSTPTLYFLVLAYLDIGICLLYLALFSVDAYAIYHEIYWMWRMWISYVMPCLVCSKVIQLCSTYIVVAATIERCWITFHSNAERKALKRRVKC
;
A
#
# COMPACT_ATOMS: atom_id res chain seq x y z
N MET A 1 -12.96 14.81 29.57
CA MET A 1 -11.54 14.68 29.94
C MET A 1 -10.77 14.51 28.65
N GLU A 2 -10.30 15.62 28.11
CA GLU A 2 -9.52 15.72 26.87
C GLU A 2 -8.16 15.04 27.06
N ASN A 3 -7.85 14.04 26.22
CA ASN A 3 -6.50 13.48 26.16
C ASN A 3 -5.85 13.89 24.84
N LYS A 4 -4.87 14.77 25.02
CA LYS A 4 -4.06 15.48 24.03
C LYS A 4 -2.98 14.52 23.49
N PHE A 5 -3.04 14.20 22.19
CA PHE A 5 -2.00 13.45 21.48
C PHE A 5 -0.76 14.32 21.18
N ASP A 6 0.38 13.65 21.06
CA ASP A 6 1.74 14.10 21.40
C ASP A 6 2.38 15.27 20.61
N VAL A 7 3.40 15.86 21.24
CA VAL A 7 4.20 17.01 20.81
C VAL A 7 5.14 16.65 19.65
N VAL A 8 5.04 17.36 18.51
CA VAL A 8 5.97 17.30 17.38
C VAL A 8 6.57 18.69 17.16
N THR A 9 7.87 18.86 17.40
CA THR A 9 8.56 20.16 17.20
C THR A 9 8.90 20.40 15.72
N SER A 10 8.51 21.55 15.17
CA SER A 10 8.86 21.99 13.82
C SER A 10 10.07 22.94 13.82
N LYS A 11 11.04 22.72 12.92
CA LYS A 11 12.14 23.68 12.64
C LYS A 11 11.81 24.44 11.36
N CYS A 12 11.30 25.68 11.47
CA CYS A 12 11.03 26.50 10.30
C CYS A 12 12.14 27.57 10.12
N ASN A 13 12.83 27.54 8.97
CA ASN A 13 13.95 28.44 8.64
C ASN A 13 13.39 29.74 8.04
N LYS A 14 13.67 30.89 8.68
CA LYS A 14 13.06 32.21 8.43
C LYS A 14 13.36 32.86 7.07
N LYS A 15 13.92 32.16 6.08
CA LYS A 15 14.39 32.78 4.83
C LYS A 15 13.44 32.64 3.64
N TRP A 16 12.46 31.74 3.68
CA TRP A 16 11.48 31.57 2.60
C TRP A 16 10.11 31.16 3.16
N GLU A 17 9.19 32.13 3.25
CA GLU A 17 7.76 31.86 3.51
C GLU A 17 7.23 30.97 2.39
N LYS A 18 7.02 29.67 2.70
CA LYS A 18 5.98 28.74 2.15
C LYS A 18 6.33 27.25 2.24
N SER A 19 7.41 26.85 2.91
CA SER A 19 7.65 25.42 3.16
C SER A 19 8.23 25.18 4.55
N CYS A 20 7.35 24.94 5.54
CA CYS A 20 7.76 24.24 6.75
C CYS A 20 7.63 22.73 6.45
N THR A 21 8.74 22.01 6.45
CA THR A 21 8.75 20.54 6.37
C THR A 21 8.47 19.96 7.75
N CYS A 22 7.33 19.30 7.94
CA CYS A 22 7.06 18.56 9.17
C CYS A 22 7.64 17.15 9.01
N SER A 23 8.73 16.85 9.73
CA SER A 23 9.43 15.56 9.65
C SER A 23 9.04 14.72 10.87
N ILE A 24 8.36 13.59 10.63
CA ILE A 24 7.97 12.65 11.69
C ILE A 24 9.21 11.82 12.04
N ASN A 25 9.81 12.06 13.20
CA ASN A 25 10.79 11.14 13.77
C ASN A 25 10.05 10.05 14.56
N TYR A 26 9.93 8.85 14.00
CA TYR A 26 9.32 7.68 14.65
C TYR A 26 10.06 7.19 15.92
N LEU A 27 11.21 7.78 16.25
CA LEU A 27 12.07 7.36 17.36
C LEU A 27 11.68 7.92 18.73
N ASP A 28 10.72 8.85 18.84
CA ASP A 28 10.39 9.53 20.11
C ASP A 28 9.22 8.89 20.90
N LEU A 29 8.67 7.77 20.42
CA LEU A 29 7.48 7.11 20.99
C LEU A 29 7.68 6.46 22.37
N LYS A 30 8.79 6.73 23.07
CA LYS A 30 9.12 6.06 24.34
C LYS A 30 9.65 6.94 25.47
N SER A 31 9.64 8.26 25.33
CA SER A 31 10.23 9.14 26.37
C SER A 31 9.32 10.32 26.69
N ASN A 32 8.80 10.32 27.92
CA ASN A 32 8.24 11.46 28.66
C ASN A 32 6.72 11.67 28.61
N VAL A 33 6.06 10.79 29.37
CA VAL A 33 5.00 11.21 30.29
C VAL A 33 5.51 12.40 31.12
N GLY A 34 4.83 13.53 31.02
CA GLY A 34 4.92 14.67 31.95
C GLY A 34 5.80 15.83 31.50
N LEU A 35 5.18 16.97 31.18
CA LEU A 35 5.36 18.26 31.89
C LEU A 35 4.50 19.33 31.19
N MET A 36 3.59 19.98 31.94
CA MET A 36 3.05 21.28 31.51
C MET A 36 4.15 22.33 31.69
N THR A 37 4.53 23.04 30.63
CA THR A 37 5.31 24.28 30.75
C THR A 37 4.58 25.41 30.06
N ILE A 38 4.07 26.33 30.88
CA ILE A 38 3.71 27.69 30.51
C ILE A 38 5.04 28.42 30.29
N ASN A 39 5.26 29.06 29.13
CA ASN A 39 6.38 29.98 28.96
C ASN A 39 5.88 31.34 28.45
N GLU A 40 6.14 32.38 29.25
CA GLU A 40 5.63 33.76 29.13
C GLU A 40 6.33 34.61 28.07
N THR A 41 6.56 34.07 26.87
CA THR A 41 6.96 34.90 25.73
C THR A 41 6.09 34.52 24.55
N GLY A 42 5.34 35.49 24.02
CA GLY A 42 4.35 35.34 22.94
C GLY A 42 4.95 34.85 21.61
N ARG A 43 5.45 33.62 21.59
CA ARG A 43 5.86 32.88 20.41
C ARG A 43 4.89 31.70 20.28
N SER A 44 3.90 31.89 19.41
CA SER A 44 3.01 30.81 18.98
C SER A 44 3.88 29.73 18.33
N GLU A 45 4.21 28.69 19.08
CA GLU A 45 4.76 27.46 18.52
C GLU A 45 3.70 26.91 17.59
N THR A 46 3.95 26.99 16.29
CA THR A 46 3.05 26.50 15.25
C THR A 46 3.09 24.98 15.32
N LEU A 47 2.22 24.43 16.18
CA LEU A 47 1.90 23.02 16.25
C LEU A 47 1.49 22.60 14.84
N CYS A 48 2.13 21.60 14.25
CA CYS A 48 1.63 20.99 13.01
C CYS A 48 0.28 20.35 13.41
N GLN A 49 -0.81 21.11 13.27
CA GLN A 49 -2.15 20.59 13.49
C GLN A 49 -2.39 19.58 12.38
N HIS A 50 -2.43 18.30 12.74
CA HIS A 50 -2.89 17.26 11.85
C HIS A 50 -4.38 17.56 11.62
N ASP A 51 -4.69 18.24 10.52
CA ASP A 51 -6.06 18.54 10.17
C ASP A 51 -6.82 17.20 10.08
N PRO A 52 -7.92 17.03 10.81
CA PRO A 52 -8.73 15.82 10.69
C PRO A 52 -9.12 15.64 9.22
N TYR A 53 -9.16 14.39 8.76
CA TYR A 53 -9.52 14.00 7.41
C TYR A 53 -10.60 14.92 6.82
N SER A 54 -10.28 15.61 5.71
CA SER A 54 -11.28 16.44 5.03
C SER A 54 -12.42 15.54 4.54
N TYR A 55 -13.65 16.02 4.64
CA TYR A 55 -14.85 15.31 4.15
C TYR A 55 -14.70 14.77 2.72
N VAL A 56 -13.96 15.50 1.88
CA VAL A 56 -13.64 15.10 0.50
C VAL A 56 -12.79 13.81 0.46
N GLN A 57 -11.80 13.68 1.33
CA GLN A 57 -10.93 12.50 1.39
C GLN A 57 -11.70 11.27 1.86
N TYR A 58 -12.56 11.43 2.86
CA TYR A 58 -13.47 10.38 3.33
C TYR A 58 -14.35 9.86 2.19
N ILE A 59 -14.96 10.77 1.42
CA ILE A 59 -15.83 10.38 0.29
C ILE A 59 -15.04 9.59 -0.75
N ILE A 60 -13.86 10.07 -1.13
CA ILE A 60 -13.05 9.40 -2.17
C ILE A 60 -12.65 7.99 -1.71
N ILE A 61 -12.20 7.83 -0.46
CA ILE A 61 -11.73 6.53 0.04
C ILE A 61 -12.90 5.54 0.17
N ILE A 62 -14.01 5.97 0.77
CA ILE A 62 -15.15 5.08 1.03
C ILE A 62 -16.00 4.86 -0.22
N TYR A 63 -16.47 5.92 -0.88
CA TYR A 63 -17.45 5.77 -1.97
C TYR A 63 -16.82 5.45 -3.32
N ILE A 64 -15.55 5.79 -3.56
CA ILE A 64 -14.88 5.48 -4.84
C ILE A 64 -13.91 4.33 -4.65
N GLY A 65 -13.00 4.43 -3.69
CA GLY A 65 -11.95 3.45 -3.52
C GLY A 65 -12.44 2.08 -3.04
N SER A 66 -13.33 2.04 -2.05
CA SER A 66 -13.83 0.77 -1.49
C SER A 66 -14.60 -0.08 -2.51
N PRO A 67 -15.53 0.44 -3.35
CA PRO A 67 -16.17 -0.38 -4.39
C PRO A 67 -15.19 -0.84 -5.46
N ILE A 68 -14.19 -0.04 -5.84
CA ILE A 68 -13.13 -0.48 -6.76
C ILE A 68 -12.37 -1.66 -6.17
N ALA A 69 -12.01 -1.60 -4.89
CA ALA A 69 -11.36 -2.70 -4.19
C ALA A 69 -12.25 -3.95 -4.10
N LEU A 70 -13.55 -3.80 -3.87
CA LEU A 70 -14.51 -4.92 -3.87
C LEU A 70 -14.63 -5.57 -5.25
N ILE A 71 -14.72 -4.78 -6.32
CA ILE A 71 -14.72 -5.29 -7.70
C ILE A 71 -13.41 -6.01 -7.98
N GLY A 72 -12.28 -5.45 -7.54
CA GLY A 72 -10.96 -6.09 -7.65
C GLY A 72 -10.90 -7.44 -6.95
N ILE A 73 -11.40 -7.55 -5.72
CA ILE A 73 -11.47 -8.83 -4.98
C ILE A 73 -12.35 -9.82 -5.74
N PHE A 74 -13.53 -9.40 -6.19
CA PHE A 74 -14.46 -10.27 -6.91
C PHE A 74 -13.87 -10.80 -8.21
N CYS A 75 -13.37 -9.92 -9.08
CA CYS A 75 -12.78 -10.29 -10.36
C CYS A 75 -11.53 -11.17 -10.19
N ASN A 76 -10.63 -10.84 -9.26
CA ASN A 76 -9.45 -11.67 -9.03
C ASN A 76 -9.79 -13.02 -8.37
N SER A 77 -10.85 -13.09 -7.56
CA SER A 77 -11.34 -14.36 -7.01
C SER A 77 -11.91 -15.27 -8.11
N LEU A 78 -12.61 -14.70 -9.10
CA LEU A 78 -13.05 -15.45 -10.28
C LEU A 78 -11.87 -15.98 -11.10
N LEU A 79 -10.79 -15.20 -11.26
CA LEU A 79 -9.57 -15.66 -11.92
C LEU A 79 -8.92 -16.82 -11.16
N VAL A 80 -8.83 -16.73 -9.83
CA VAL A 80 -8.32 -17.83 -9.00
C VAL A 80 -9.17 -19.08 -9.19
N ALA A 81 -10.51 -18.96 -9.16
CA ALA A 81 -11.41 -20.09 -9.38
C ALA A 81 -11.20 -20.73 -10.77
N LEU A 82 -11.11 -19.92 -11.83
CA LEU A 82 -10.91 -20.36 -13.21
C LEU A 82 -9.58 -21.11 -13.40
N PHE A 83 -8.49 -20.60 -12.81
CA PHE A 83 -7.17 -21.23 -12.96
C PHE A 83 -6.95 -22.41 -12.00
N THR A 84 -7.71 -22.48 -10.90
CA THR A 84 -7.63 -23.61 -9.97
C THR A 84 -8.23 -24.86 -10.59
N ASP A 85 -9.32 -24.73 -11.35
CA ASP A 85 -10.07 -25.83 -11.96
C ASP A 85 -9.38 -26.46 -13.19
N GLN A 86 -8.27 -25.88 -13.66
CA GLN A 86 -7.53 -26.38 -14.82
C GLN A 86 -6.58 -27.55 -14.42
N PRO A 87 -6.80 -28.79 -14.91
CA PRO A 87 -6.03 -29.96 -14.50
C PRO A 87 -4.59 -29.99 -15.08
N ASN A 88 -4.33 -29.25 -16.17
CA ASN A 88 -3.01 -29.21 -16.81
C ASN A 88 -2.39 -27.81 -16.63
N ARG A 89 -1.64 -27.63 -15.54
CA ARG A 89 -1.02 -26.33 -15.21
C ARG A 89 0.24 -26.11 -16.04
N SER A 90 0.11 -25.27 -17.06
CA SER A 90 1.27 -24.73 -17.77
C SER A 90 1.95 -23.65 -16.92
N THR A 91 3.26 -23.46 -17.10
CA THR A 91 4.01 -22.44 -16.37
C THR A 91 3.40 -21.04 -16.49
N PRO A 92 2.85 -20.58 -17.64
CA PRO A 92 2.22 -19.26 -17.73
C PRO A 92 0.97 -19.11 -16.85
N THR A 93 0.18 -20.18 -16.65
CA THR A 93 -1.06 -20.11 -15.85
C THR A 93 -0.75 -20.04 -14.34
N LEU A 94 0.39 -20.55 -13.90
CA LEU A 94 0.86 -20.40 -12.52
C LEU A 94 1.20 -18.95 -12.18
N TYR A 95 1.87 -18.21 -13.07
CA TYR A 95 2.16 -16.78 -12.83
C TYR A 95 0.87 -15.96 -12.71
N PHE A 96 -0.13 -16.21 -13.57
CA PHE A 96 -1.42 -15.52 -13.49
C PHE A 96 -2.19 -15.87 -12.20
N LEU A 97 -2.13 -17.12 -11.76
CA LEU A 97 -2.75 -17.54 -10.50
C LEU A 97 -2.11 -16.86 -9.29
N VAL A 98 -0.76 -16.82 -9.22
CA VAL A 98 -0.05 -16.11 -8.15
C VAL A 98 -0.34 -14.61 -8.20
N LEU A 99 -0.37 -14.02 -9.40
CA LEU A 99 -0.71 -12.61 -9.56
C LEU A 99 -2.11 -12.28 -9.04
N ALA A 100 -3.10 -13.13 -9.32
CA ALA A 100 -4.46 -12.95 -8.81
C ALA A 100 -4.53 -13.00 -7.27
N TYR A 101 -3.77 -13.89 -6.62
CA TYR A 101 -3.67 -13.91 -5.15
C TYR A 101 -3.03 -12.63 -4.59
N LEU A 102 -1.97 -12.13 -5.24
CA LEU A 102 -1.31 -10.89 -4.84
C LEU A 102 -2.26 -9.69 -4.98
N ASP A 103 -3.04 -9.61 -6.06
CA ASP A 103 -3.99 -8.53 -6.29
C ASP A 103 -5.15 -8.54 -5.28
N ILE A 104 -5.69 -9.73 -4.93
CA ILE A 104 -6.64 -9.85 -3.80
C ILE A 104 -6.00 -9.33 -2.51
N GLY A 105 -4.74 -9.69 -2.27
CA GLY A 105 -3.98 -9.21 -1.11
C GLY A 105 -3.86 -7.68 -1.06
N ILE A 106 -3.53 -7.03 -2.18
CA ILE A 106 -3.46 -5.56 -2.26
C ILE A 106 -4.84 -4.93 -2.00
N CYS A 107 -5.91 -5.48 -2.58
CA CYS A 107 -7.26 -4.95 -2.35
C CYS A 107 -7.71 -5.10 -0.90
N LEU A 108 -7.40 -6.23 -0.24
CA LEU A 108 -7.69 -6.41 1.18
C LEU A 108 -6.88 -5.46 2.06
N LEU A 109 -5.58 -5.28 1.77
CA LEU A 109 -4.74 -4.32 2.47
C LEU A 109 -5.22 -2.89 2.28
N TYR A 110 -5.71 -2.54 1.09
CA TYR A 110 -6.32 -1.23 0.84
C TYR A 110 -7.52 -0.99 1.76
N LEU A 111 -8.45 -1.95 1.82
CA LEU A 111 -9.62 -1.85 2.70
C LEU A 111 -9.21 -1.78 4.18
N ALA A 112 -8.28 -2.63 4.61
CA ALA A 112 -7.81 -2.67 5.99
C ALA A 112 -7.07 -1.40 6.41
N LEU A 113 -6.20 -0.86 5.56
CA LEU A 113 -5.39 0.32 5.90
C LEU A 113 -6.14 1.62 5.73
N PHE A 114 -6.89 1.81 4.64
CA PHE A 114 -7.50 3.09 4.30
C PHE A 114 -9.00 3.14 4.60
N SER A 115 -9.76 2.10 4.28
CA SER A 115 -11.21 2.13 4.52
C SER A 115 -11.55 2.03 6.01
N VAL A 116 -10.86 1.16 6.77
CA VAL A 116 -11.10 1.05 8.22
C VAL A 116 -10.63 2.31 8.97
N ASP A 117 -9.51 2.90 8.56
CA ASP A 117 -9.02 4.17 9.12
C ASP A 117 -10.03 5.30 8.93
N ALA A 118 -10.47 5.52 7.69
CA ALA A 118 -11.47 6.54 7.36
C ALA A 118 -12.80 6.31 8.09
N TYR A 119 -13.22 5.05 8.22
CA TYR A 119 -14.46 4.69 8.92
C TYR A 119 -14.34 4.87 10.45
N ALA A 120 -13.17 4.57 11.03
CA ALA A 120 -12.93 4.70 12.47
C ALA A 120 -12.86 6.17 12.91
N ILE A 121 -12.22 7.01 12.11
CA ILE A 121 -12.12 8.46 12.36
C ILE A 121 -13.49 9.12 12.20
N TYR A 122 -14.26 8.77 11.16
CA TYR A 122 -15.56 9.40 10.91
C TYR A 122 -16.63 9.05 11.95
N HIS A 123 -16.67 7.80 12.44
CA HIS A 123 -17.64 7.35 13.44
C HIS A 123 -17.16 7.44 14.88
N GLU A 124 -15.92 7.89 15.12
CA GLU A 124 -15.30 8.03 16.45
C GLU A 124 -15.37 6.75 17.31
N ILE A 125 -15.30 5.57 16.67
CA ILE A 125 -15.47 4.27 17.36
C ILE A 125 -14.14 3.82 17.96
N TYR A 126 -14.04 3.92 19.29
CA TYR A 126 -12.82 3.57 20.04
C TYR A 126 -12.32 2.13 19.79
N TRP A 127 -13.23 1.15 19.74
CA TRP A 127 -12.87 -0.26 19.55
C TRP A 127 -12.20 -0.52 18.21
N MET A 128 -12.70 0.10 17.14
CA MET A 128 -12.21 -0.09 15.78
C MET A 128 -10.86 0.59 15.59
N TRP A 129 -10.70 1.77 16.17
CA TRP A 129 -9.41 2.49 16.23
C TRP A 129 -8.32 1.66 16.95
N ARG A 130 -8.64 1.06 18.10
CA ARG A 130 -7.70 0.18 18.82
C ARG A 130 -7.26 -1.03 18.00
N MET A 131 -8.19 -1.66 17.29
CA MET A 131 -7.84 -2.75 16.39
C MET A 131 -6.91 -2.27 15.27
N TRP A 132 -7.23 -1.12 14.65
CA TRP A 132 -6.43 -0.53 13.58
C TRP A 132 -4.97 -0.28 13.97
N ILE A 133 -4.72 0.34 15.13
CA ILE A 133 -3.36 0.58 15.62
C ILE A 133 -2.57 -0.74 15.78
N SER A 134 -3.24 -1.85 16.14
CA SER A 134 -2.56 -3.13 16.34
C SER A 134 -2.09 -3.77 15.04
N TYR A 135 -2.82 -3.61 13.93
CA TYR A 135 -2.51 -4.27 12.66
C TYR A 135 -1.94 -3.33 11.59
N VAL A 136 -1.99 -2.01 11.78
CA VAL A 136 -1.52 -1.05 10.75
C VAL A 136 -0.05 -1.28 10.37
N MET A 137 0.82 -1.48 11.36
CA MET A 137 2.25 -1.72 11.13
C MET A 137 2.52 -2.99 10.30
N PRO A 138 2.02 -4.18 10.68
CA PRO A 138 2.22 -5.37 9.85
C PRO A 138 1.56 -5.24 8.48
N CYS A 139 0.37 -4.63 8.37
CA CYS A 139 -0.29 -4.43 7.07
C CYS A 139 0.50 -3.51 6.13
N LEU A 140 1.14 -2.46 6.64
CA LEU A 140 2.01 -1.58 5.85
C LEU A 140 3.23 -2.32 5.30
N VAL A 141 3.87 -3.16 6.12
CA VAL A 141 5.00 -3.99 5.68
C VAL A 141 4.53 -4.98 4.62
N CYS A 142 3.43 -5.69 4.87
CA CYS A 142 2.83 -6.62 3.91
C CYS A 142 2.51 -5.94 2.58
N SER A 143 2.02 -4.70 2.60
CA SER A 143 1.73 -3.93 1.38
C SER A 143 2.97 -3.76 0.50
N LYS A 144 4.11 -3.43 1.11
CA LYS A 144 5.38 -3.29 0.38
C LYS A 144 5.90 -4.62 -0.14
N VAL A 145 5.79 -5.67 0.66
CA VAL A 145 6.16 -7.03 0.23
C VAL A 145 5.32 -7.47 -0.96
N ILE A 146 4.00 -7.34 -0.90
CA ILE A 146 3.10 -7.76 -1.99
C ILE A 146 3.34 -6.93 -3.26
N GLN A 147 3.59 -5.62 -3.15
CA GLN A 147 3.96 -4.76 -4.30
C GLN A 147 5.26 -5.24 -4.97
N LEU A 148 6.26 -5.60 -4.17
CA LEU A 148 7.50 -6.18 -4.69
C LEU A 148 7.23 -7.54 -5.33
N CYS A 149 6.51 -8.44 -4.66
CA CYS A 149 6.17 -9.75 -5.21
C CYS A 149 5.45 -9.64 -6.56
N SER A 150 4.48 -8.72 -6.70
CA SER A 150 3.74 -8.52 -7.95
C SER A 150 4.67 -8.12 -9.11
N THR A 151 5.56 -7.15 -8.88
CA THR A 151 6.55 -6.74 -9.88
C THR A 151 7.52 -7.86 -10.24
N TYR A 152 8.00 -8.65 -9.27
CA TYR A 152 8.88 -9.79 -9.55
C TYR A 152 8.22 -10.90 -10.37
N ILE A 153 6.94 -11.21 -10.10
CA ILE A 153 6.18 -12.21 -10.85
C ILE A 153 6.02 -11.81 -12.31
N VAL A 154 5.71 -10.53 -12.57
CA VAL A 154 5.61 -10.01 -13.95
C VAL A 154 6.97 -10.09 -14.67
N VAL A 155 8.06 -9.73 -13.99
CA VAL A 155 9.41 -9.83 -14.57
C VAL A 155 9.77 -11.29 -14.86
N ALA A 156 9.51 -12.22 -13.94
CA ALA A 156 9.76 -13.64 -14.18
C ALA A 156 8.97 -14.18 -15.39
N ALA A 157 7.70 -13.80 -15.53
CA ALA A 157 6.88 -14.17 -16.67
C ALA A 157 7.41 -13.63 -18.01
N THR A 158 7.99 -12.42 -18.03
CA THR A 158 8.60 -11.87 -19.26
C THR A 158 9.90 -12.58 -19.60
N ILE A 159 10.74 -12.90 -18.61
CA ILE A 159 11.99 -13.65 -18.81
C ILE A 159 11.70 -15.01 -19.44
N GLU A 160 10.72 -15.76 -18.92
CA GLU A 160 10.35 -17.06 -19.46
C GLU A 160 9.89 -16.95 -20.92
N ARG A 161 9.02 -15.99 -21.23
CA ARG A 161 8.54 -15.76 -22.61
C ARG A 161 9.66 -15.35 -23.56
N CYS A 162 10.59 -14.51 -23.09
CA CYS A 162 11.78 -14.13 -23.85
C CYS A 162 12.64 -15.37 -24.17
N TRP A 163 12.89 -16.22 -23.18
CA TRP A 163 13.68 -17.45 -23.36
C TRP A 163 13.10 -18.36 -24.44
N ILE A 164 11.80 -18.66 -24.36
CA ILE A 164 11.10 -19.50 -25.35
C ILE A 164 11.17 -18.90 -26.75
N THR A 165 11.02 -17.57 -26.85
CA THR A 165 11.06 -16.85 -28.13
C THR A 165 12.47 -16.86 -28.74
N PHE A 166 13.52 -16.65 -27.96
CA PHE A 166 14.90 -16.70 -28.46
C PHE A 166 15.29 -18.11 -28.89
N HIS A 167 14.94 -19.13 -28.11
CA HIS A 167 15.22 -20.52 -28.44
C HIS A 167 14.55 -20.93 -29.75
N SER A 168 13.24 -20.71 -29.87
CA SER A 168 12.49 -21.03 -31.09
C SER A 168 12.97 -20.27 -32.32
N ASN A 169 13.41 -19.01 -32.17
CA ASN A 169 14.00 -18.24 -33.26
C ASN A 169 15.38 -18.77 -33.70
N ALA A 170 16.20 -19.25 -32.76
CA ALA A 170 17.50 -19.85 -33.06
C ALA A 170 17.34 -21.16 -33.85
N GLU A 171 16.40 -22.01 -33.46
CA GLU A 171 16.08 -23.26 -34.16
C GLU A 171 15.57 -23.01 -35.58
N ARG A 172 14.63 -22.07 -35.75
CA ARG A 172 14.13 -21.67 -37.08
C ARG A 172 15.24 -21.16 -37.99
N LYS A 173 16.21 -20.42 -37.46
CA LYS A 173 17.38 -19.96 -38.22
C LYS A 173 18.30 -21.12 -38.62
N ALA A 174 18.53 -22.08 -37.72
CA ALA A 174 19.33 -23.27 -38.01
C ALA A 174 18.69 -24.15 -39.10
N LEU A 175 17.37 -24.34 -39.05
CA LEU A 175 16.63 -25.09 -40.08
C LEU A 175 16.65 -24.39 -41.44
N LYS A 176 16.45 -23.06 -41.50
CA LYS A 176 16.57 -22.30 -42.76
C LYS A 176 17.95 -22.41 -43.40
N ARG A 177 19.03 -22.53 -42.60
CA ARG A 177 20.39 -22.75 -43.12
C ARG A 177 20.56 -24.16 -43.71
N ARG A 178 19.91 -25.18 -43.14
CA ARG A 178 19.98 -26.57 -43.64
C ARG A 178 19.24 -26.81 -44.95
N VAL A 179 18.13 -26.11 -45.20
CA VAL A 179 17.31 -26.27 -46.42
C VAL A 179 17.89 -25.50 -47.62
N LYS A 180 18.89 -24.63 -47.40
CA LYS A 180 19.48 -23.78 -48.45
C LYS A 180 20.76 -24.39 -49.07
N CYS A 181 21.06 -25.66 -48.77
CA CYS A 181 22.12 -26.45 -49.39
C CYS A 181 21.56 -27.33 -50.51
#